data_AF-A0AAT9HKX1-F1
#
_entry.id   AF-A0AAT9HKX1-F1
#
_cell.length_a   1.000
_cell.length_b   1.000
_cell.length_c   1.000
_cell.angle_alpha   90.00
_cell.angle_beta   90.00
_cell.angle_gamma   90.00
#
_symmetry.space_group_name_H-M   'P 1'
#
loop_
_entity.id
_entity.type
_entity.pdbx_description
1 polymer ?
#
loop_
_entity_poly.entity_id
_entity_poly.type
_entity_poly.pdbx_seq_one_letter_code
_entity_poly.pdbx_strand_id
1 'polypeptide(L)'
;MFRRADAPPQGADDYACQTDGMIGLGCGARSYTAGLHYSFDYAVGMHEIRGIIDDYVSRPAADFAHAEYGRRVDAGEARRRHLLQSLLQADGLDVADYRARFDGRAPADDFPAELTRFADRGWLTGDAGLLRLTPRGWRTPTPSARSCSPRPCGPPWPPTSGSETRPMDLTLLYRGPLASCDYDCPYCPFAKRRDSREQLRADRACLERFADWAEAQTADRLSLLFTPGARAWSAPGTATP
;
A
#
# COMPACT_ATOMS: atom_id res chain seq x y z
N MET A 1 7.32 -8.24 -9.79
CA MET A 1 5.99 -7.69 -10.17
C MET A 1 5.58 -8.38 -11.45
N PHE A 2 4.39 -8.99 -11.51
CA PHE A 2 3.86 -9.52 -12.77
C PHE A 2 3.30 -8.34 -13.56
N ARG A 3 3.63 -8.25 -14.84
CA ARG A 3 3.19 -7.16 -15.72
C ARG A 3 2.63 -7.76 -17.00
N ARG A 4 1.58 -7.14 -17.53
CA ARG A 4 1.05 -7.47 -18.86
C ARG A 4 2.16 -7.20 -19.90
N ALA A 5 2.32 -8.09 -20.88
CA ALA A 5 3.45 -8.05 -21.82
C ALA A 5 3.45 -6.82 -22.74
N ASP A 6 2.30 -6.19 -22.92
CA ASP A 6 2.06 -4.96 -23.67
C ASP A 6 2.07 -3.70 -22.79
N ALA A 7 2.33 -3.84 -21.49
CA ALA A 7 2.41 -2.68 -20.62
C ALA A 7 3.63 -1.81 -21.02
N PRO A 8 3.52 -0.47 -20.92
CA PRO A 8 4.63 0.43 -21.19
C PRO A 8 5.91 0.05 -20.41
N PRO A 9 7.11 0.51 -20.77
CA PRO A 9 8.31 0.31 -19.97
C PRO A 9 8.16 0.83 -18.53
N GLN A 10 9.03 0.37 -17.62
CA GLN A 10 9.08 0.85 -16.24
C GLN A 10 9.40 2.37 -16.26
N GLY A 11 8.49 3.19 -15.75
CA GLY A 11 8.56 4.66 -15.79
C GLY A 11 8.76 5.23 -14.39
N ALA A 12 8.99 6.55 -14.31
CA ALA A 12 9.12 7.26 -13.02
C ALA A 12 7.88 7.14 -12.10
N ASP A 13 6.76 6.66 -12.65
CA ASP A 13 5.47 6.44 -11.97
C ASP A 13 5.25 5.00 -11.45
N ASP A 14 6.24 4.11 -11.58
CA ASP A 14 6.13 2.80 -10.94
C ASP A 14 6.10 2.94 -9.41
N TYR A 15 5.33 2.07 -8.74
CA TYR A 15 5.09 2.16 -7.29
C TYR A 15 6.40 2.27 -6.51
N ALA A 16 6.68 3.50 -6.08
CA ALA A 16 7.67 3.82 -5.08
C ALA A 16 6.93 3.98 -3.76
N CYS A 17 7.51 3.54 -2.64
CA CYS A 17 6.86 3.70 -1.34
C CYS A 17 6.53 5.17 -1.02
N GLN A 18 7.28 6.10 -1.65
CA GLN A 18 7.13 7.56 -1.63
C GLN A 18 5.91 8.10 -2.38
N THR A 19 5.28 7.29 -3.24
CA THR A 19 4.19 7.71 -4.12
C THR A 19 2.86 7.13 -3.63
N ASP A 20 1.81 7.94 -3.65
CA ASP A 20 0.44 7.55 -3.33
C ASP A 20 -0.26 7.07 -4.61
N GLY A 21 -1.36 6.31 -4.49
CA GLY A 21 -2.10 5.78 -5.65
C GLY A 21 -2.22 4.26 -5.67
N MET A 22 -2.16 3.63 -4.49
CA MET A 22 -2.29 2.18 -4.34
C MET A 22 -3.56 1.83 -3.56
N ILE A 23 -4.43 1.02 -4.14
CA ILE A 23 -5.61 0.47 -3.47
C ILE A 23 -5.36 -1.01 -3.17
N GLY A 24 -5.48 -1.37 -1.90
CA GLY A 24 -5.43 -2.75 -1.45
C GLY A 24 -6.81 -3.38 -1.44
N LEU A 25 -6.93 -4.57 -2.06
CA LEU A 25 -8.17 -5.35 -2.10
C LEU A 25 -7.97 -6.68 -1.38
N GLY A 26 -8.79 -6.97 -0.37
CA GLY A 26 -8.74 -8.23 0.38
C GLY A 26 -8.54 -8.06 1.88
N CYS A 27 -8.58 -9.18 2.60
CA CYS A 27 -8.49 -9.21 4.05
C CYS A 27 -7.15 -8.63 4.54
N GLY A 28 -7.22 -7.65 5.45
CA GLY A 28 -6.06 -6.94 5.99
C GLY A 28 -5.26 -6.15 4.94
N ALA A 29 -5.84 -5.86 3.77
CA ALA A 29 -5.24 -5.00 2.78
C ALA A 29 -5.21 -3.54 3.27
N ARG A 30 -4.27 -2.77 2.73
CA ARG A 30 -4.11 -1.35 3.01
C ARG A 30 -4.13 -0.57 1.71
N SER A 31 -4.74 0.59 1.76
CA SER A 31 -4.82 1.52 0.64
C SER A 31 -4.15 2.82 1.03
N TYR A 32 -3.30 3.33 0.14
CA TYR A 32 -2.60 4.61 0.26
C TYR A 32 -3.00 5.47 -0.95
N THR A 33 -4.06 6.25 -0.77
CA THR A 33 -4.50 7.24 -1.76
C THR A 33 -3.95 8.62 -1.38
N ALA A 34 -3.98 9.58 -2.31
CA ALA A 34 -3.42 10.92 -2.09
C ALA A 34 -4.00 11.65 -0.85
N GLY A 35 -5.28 11.45 -0.53
CA GLY A 35 -5.97 12.14 0.56
C GLY A 35 -6.46 11.24 1.70
N LEU A 36 -6.39 9.93 1.55
CA LEU A 36 -6.88 8.98 2.54
C LEU A 36 -6.05 7.70 2.53
N HIS A 37 -5.52 7.36 3.69
CA HIS A 37 -4.93 6.06 3.96
C HIS A 37 -5.92 5.25 4.78
N TYR A 38 -6.22 4.03 4.36
CA TYR A 38 -7.19 3.20 5.07
C TYR A 38 -6.83 1.72 4.98
N SER A 39 -7.41 0.94 5.89
CA SER A 39 -7.24 -0.50 5.93
C SER A 39 -8.45 -1.18 6.53
N PHE A 40 -8.47 -2.50 6.39
CA PHE A 40 -9.31 -3.37 7.21
C PHE A 40 -8.59 -3.74 8.51
N ASP A 41 -9.26 -4.52 9.35
CA ASP A 41 -8.71 -5.06 10.58
C ASP A 41 -7.37 -5.78 10.37
N TYR A 42 -6.51 -5.69 11.38
CA TYR A 42 -5.22 -6.36 11.42
C TYR A 42 -4.93 -6.85 12.83
N ALA A 43 -4.33 -8.03 12.93
CA ALA A 43 -3.83 -8.57 14.18
C ALA A 43 -2.46 -9.23 13.99
N VAL A 44 -1.73 -9.34 15.10
CA VAL A 44 -0.45 -10.06 15.20
C VAL A 44 -0.61 -11.47 15.79
N GLY A 45 -1.69 -11.68 16.55
CA GLY A 45 -2.01 -12.94 17.21
C GLY A 45 -2.78 -13.89 16.30
N MET A 46 -2.44 -15.18 16.37
CA MET A 46 -2.92 -16.16 15.39
C MET A 46 -4.40 -16.49 15.52
N HIS A 47 -4.96 -16.34 16.71
CA HIS A 47 -6.38 -16.53 16.95
C HIS A 47 -7.19 -15.35 16.40
N GLU A 48 -6.72 -14.14 16.66
CA GLU A 48 -7.34 -12.89 16.21
C GLU A 48 -7.30 -12.76 14.69
N ILE A 49 -6.18 -13.13 14.05
CA ILE A 49 -6.09 -13.12 12.58
C ILE A 49 -7.14 -14.03 11.95
N ARG A 50 -7.41 -15.19 12.56
CA ARG A 50 -8.44 -16.11 12.03
C ARG A 50 -9.82 -15.51 12.12
N GLY A 51 -10.17 -14.92 13.26
CA GLY A 51 -11.43 -14.21 13.42
C GLY A 51 -11.62 -13.10 12.38
N ILE A 52 -10.56 -12.33 12.10
CA ILE A 52 -10.59 -11.27 11.09
C ILE A 52 -10.85 -11.82 9.68
N ILE A 53 -10.24 -12.96 9.31
CA ILE A 53 -10.46 -13.57 7.99
C ILE A 53 -11.90 -14.06 7.85
N ASP A 54 -12.41 -14.78 8.85
CA ASP A 54 -13.76 -15.35 8.82
C ASP A 54 -14.81 -14.22 8.80
N ASP A 55 -14.61 -13.14 9.57
CA ASP A 55 -15.44 -11.94 9.54
C ASP A 55 -15.40 -11.27 8.16
N TYR A 56 -14.20 -10.99 7.62
CA TYR A 56 -14.04 -10.36 6.31
C TYR A 56 -14.75 -11.12 5.19
N VAL A 57 -14.64 -12.47 5.17
CA VAL A 57 -15.27 -13.30 4.13
C VAL A 57 -16.79 -13.37 4.27
N SER A 58 -17.32 -13.22 5.48
CA SER A 58 -18.77 -13.28 5.75
C SER A 58 -19.47 -11.92 5.65
N ARG A 59 -18.72 -10.82 5.55
CA ARG A 59 -19.28 -9.45 5.44
C ARG A 59 -20.16 -9.26 4.20
N PRO A 60 -21.34 -8.62 4.35
CA PRO A 60 -22.15 -8.17 3.23
C PRO A 60 -21.39 -7.20 2.31
N ALA A 61 -21.72 -7.23 1.01
CA ALA A 61 -21.09 -6.34 0.02
C ALA A 61 -21.20 -4.85 0.36
N ALA A 62 -22.30 -4.44 1.00
CA ALA A 62 -22.54 -3.05 1.39
C ALA A 62 -21.53 -2.53 2.43
N ASP A 63 -20.94 -3.41 3.23
CA ASP A 63 -19.98 -3.04 4.28
C ASP A 63 -18.64 -2.62 3.68
N PHE A 64 -18.35 -3.02 2.42
CA PHE A 64 -17.16 -2.57 1.68
C PHE A 64 -17.33 -1.21 1.01
N ALA A 65 -18.51 -0.57 1.12
CA ALA A 65 -18.76 0.74 0.51
C ALA A 65 -18.04 1.89 1.22
N HIS A 66 -17.49 1.67 2.42
CA HIS A 66 -16.82 2.70 3.19
C HIS A 66 -15.54 2.16 3.84
N ALA A 67 -14.58 3.06 4.06
CA ALA A 67 -13.38 2.76 4.83
C ALA A 67 -13.70 2.79 6.33
N GLU A 68 -13.60 1.63 6.99
CA GLU A 68 -13.86 1.50 8.44
C GLU A 68 -12.74 2.14 9.27
N TYR A 69 -11.48 1.85 8.92
CA TYR A 69 -10.30 2.42 9.58
C TYR A 69 -9.51 3.24 8.59
N GLY A 70 -9.40 4.55 8.84
CA GLY A 70 -8.65 5.43 7.96
C GLY A 70 -8.11 6.68 8.63
N ARG A 71 -7.06 7.22 8.03
CA ARG A 71 -6.44 8.50 8.34
C ARG A 71 -6.47 9.36 7.09
N ARG A 72 -7.15 10.51 7.17
CA ARG A 72 -7.03 11.56 6.15
C ARG A 72 -5.60 12.03 6.08
N VAL A 73 -5.06 12.25 4.89
CA VAL A 73 -3.71 12.78 4.69
C VAL A 73 -3.83 14.24 4.31
N ASP A 74 -3.46 15.12 5.23
CA ASP A 74 -3.35 16.54 4.92
C ASP A 74 -2.02 16.87 4.23
N ALA A 75 -1.89 18.11 3.72
CA ALA A 75 -0.70 18.52 3.00
C ALA A 75 0.58 18.43 3.84
N GLY A 76 0.50 18.67 5.15
CA GLY A 76 1.65 18.56 6.05
C GLY A 76 2.06 17.10 6.28
N GLU A 77 1.08 16.20 6.38
CA GLU A 77 1.32 14.76 6.46
C GLU A 77 1.90 14.20 5.16
N ALA A 78 1.40 14.62 4.01
CA ALA A 78 1.96 14.23 2.71
C ALA A 78 3.44 14.62 2.60
N ARG A 79 3.80 15.85 2.99
CA ARG A 79 5.19 16.34 3.01
C ARG A 79 6.06 15.55 3.98
N ARG A 80 5.58 15.31 5.20
CA ARG A 80 6.32 14.56 6.23
C ARG A 80 6.54 13.11 5.80
N ARG A 81 5.51 12.47 5.22
CA ARG A 81 5.59 11.09 4.72
C ARG A 81 6.64 10.96 3.63
N HIS A 82 6.60 11.85 2.63
CA HIS A 82 7.56 11.85 1.54
C HIS A 82 8.98 12.06 2.06
N LEU A 83 9.21 13.04 2.94
CA LEU A 83 10.52 13.25 3.59
C LEU A 83 11.03 11.98 4.27
N LEU A 84 10.22 11.37 5.13
CA LEU A 84 10.62 10.19 5.90
C LEU A 84 10.88 8.98 5.00
N GLN A 85 10.01 8.73 4.02
CA GLN A 85 10.16 7.58 3.13
C GLN A 85 11.39 7.72 2.24
N SER A 86 11.68 8.92 1.75
CA SER A 86 12.88 9.17 0.97
C SER A 86 14.15 9.05 1.82
N LEU A 87 14.18 9.59 3.03
CA LEU A 87 15.34 9.44 3.93
C LEU A 87 15.59 7.99 4.36
N LEU A 88 14.54 7.17 4.43
CA LEU A 88 14.61 5.73 4.72
C LEU A 88 14.95 4.88 3.49
N GLN A 89 15.15 5.48 2.31
CA GLN A 89 15.78 4.82 1.17
C GLN A 89 17.29 5.06 1.17
N ALA A 90 18.05 4.08 0.66
CA ALA A 90 19.51 4.17 0.60
C ALA A 90 19.99 5.40 -0.21
N ASP A 91 19.24 5.75 -1.26
CA ASP A 91 19.53 6.89 -2.13
C ASP A 91 19.18 8.25 -1.49
N GLY A 92 18.37 8.26 -0.43
CA GLY A 92 17.95 9.47 0.27
C GLY A 92 16.86 10.27 -0.43
N LEU A 93 16.78 11.55 -0.07
CA LEU A 93 15.85 12.52 -0.61
C LEU A 93 16.54 13.45 -1.62
N ASP A 94 16.12 13.38 -2.88
CA ASP A 94 16.38 14.41 -3.87
C ASP A 94 15.49 15.65 -3.57
N VAL A 95 16.14 16.80 -3.36
CA VAL A 95 15.46 18.05 -3.00
C VAL A 95 14.72 18.65 -4.20
N ALA A 96 15.18 18.40 -5.43
CA ALA A 96 14.49 18.87 -6.63
C ALA A 96 13.16 18.12 -6.81
N ASP A 97 13.13 16.81 -6.57
CA ASP A 97 11.91 16.00 -6.62
C ASP A 97 10.90 16.44 -5.55
N TYR A 98 11.38 16.71 -4.34
CA TYR A 98 10.53 17.25 -3.26
C TYR A 98 9.89 18.58 -3.69
N ARG A 99 10.69 19.49 -4.25
CA ARG A 99 10.22 20.81 -4.72
C ARG A 99 9.20 20.67 -5.83
N ALA A 100 9.45 19.81 -6.82
CA ALA A 100 8.53 19.55 -7.92
C ALA A 100 7.18 19.02 -7.40
N ARG A 101 7.19 18.21 -6.35
CA ARG A 101 5.98 17.63 -5.74
C ARG A 101 5.19 18.59 -4.86
N PHE A 102 5.86 19.54 -4.20
CA PHE A 102 5.25 20.39 -3.16
C PHE A 102 5.36 21.88 -3.47
N ASP A 103 4.99 22.27 -4.69
CA ASP A 103 4.85 23.68 -5.10
C ASP A 103 6.12 24.52 -4.88
N GLY A 104 7.29 23.93 -5.14
CA GLY A 104 8.59 24.60 -5.02
C GLY A 104 9.14 24.71 -3.59
N ARG A 105 8.43 24.19 -2.58
CA ARG A 105 8.91 24.20 -1.18
C ARG A 105 10.14 23.34 -1.00
N ALA A 106 11.07 23.75 -0.13
CA ALA A 106 12.19 22.91 0.27
C ALA A 106 11.90 22.19 1.60
N PRO A 107 12.50 21.01 1.85
CA PRO A 107 12.37 20.31 3.13
C PRO A 107 12.80 21.17 4.33
N ALA A 108 13.78 22.06 4.14
CA ALA A 108 14.25 23.00 5.16
C ALA A 108 13.21 24.07 5.54
N ASP A 109 12.30 24.41 4.63
CA ASP A 109 11.21 25.35 4.90
C ASP A 109 10.09 24.68 5.72
N ASP A 110 9.86 23.40 5.47
CA ASP A 110 8.77 22.64 6.08
C ASP A 110 9.13 21.99 7.42
N PHE A 111 10.38 21.54 7.59
CA PHE A 111 10.85 20.79 8.75
C PHE A 111 12.21 21.29 9.29
N PRO A 112 12.39 22.61 9.51
CA PRO A 112 13.69 23.18 9.89
C PRO A 112 14.22 22.58 11.21
N ALA A 113 13.36 22.48 12.23
CA ALA A 113 13.75 22.01 13.54
C ALA A 113 14.18 20.52 13.55
N GLU A 114 13.47 19.68 12.81
CA GLU A 114 13.77 18.26 12.67
C GLU A 114 15.07 18.03 11.92
N LEU A 115 15.29 18.75 10.82
CA LEU A 115 16.51 18.63 10.02
C LEU A 115 17.74 19.13 10.78
N THR A 116 17.64 20.29 11.47
CA THR A 116 18.72 20.75 12.36
C THR A 116 19.01 19.71 13.43
N ARG A 117 17.98 19.16 14.08
CA ARG A 117 18.14 18.14 15.12
C ARG A 117 18.80 16.86 14.61
N PHE A 118 18.56 16.47 13.36
CA PHE A 118 19.21 15.32 12.75
C PHE A 118 20.66 15.63 12.36
N ALA A 119 20.93 16.84 11.84
CA ALA A 119 22.27 17.31 11.53
C ALA A 119 23.15 17.40 12.79
N ASP A 120 22.64 18.00 13.88
CA ASP A 120 23.34 18.13 15.17
C ASP A 120 23.75 16.78 15.77
N ARG A 121 23.02 15.72 15.43
CA ARG A 121 23.31 14.35 15.87
C ARG A 121 24.22 13.57 14.91
N GLY A 122 24.62 14.20 13.81
CA GLY A 122 25.34 13.54 12.72
C GLY A 122 24.52 12.42 12.08
N TRP A 123 23.19 12.51 12.08
CA TRP A 123 22.30 11.52 11.46
C TRP A 123 22.02 11.82 10.00
N LEU A 124 22.12 13.08 9.59
CA LEU A 124 22.01 13.49 8.20
C LEU A 124 23.37 13.83 7.61
N THR A 125 23.53 13.55 6.32
CA THR A 125 24.62 13.97 5.46
C THR A 125 24.05 14.40 4.11
N GLY A 126 24.85 15.10 3.31
CA GLY A 126 24.45 15.62 2.01
C GLY A 126 24.55 17.14 1.93
N ASP A 127 23.97 17.70 0.87
CA ASP A 127 24.02 19.11 0.54
C ASP A 127 22.62 19.66 0.18
N ALA A 128 22.58 20.83 -0.45
CA ALA A 128 21.33 21.48 -0.83
C ALA A 128 20.51 20.71 -1.89
N GLY A 129 21.11 19.77 -2.61
CA GLY A 129 20.47 18.95 -3.64
C GLY A 129 20.04 17.56 -3.16
N LEU A 130 20.76 16.97 -2.20
CA LEU A 130 20.52 15.58 -1.78
C LEU A 130 20.71 15.41 -0.27
N LEU A 131 19.69 14.90 0.42
CA LEU A 131 19.74 14.58 1.85
C LEU A 131 19.73 13.07 2.09
N ARG A 132 20.66 12.56 2.91
CA ARG A 132 20.78 11.12 3.22
C ARG A 132 20.98 10.88 4.70
N LEU A 133 20.52 9.74 5.19
CA LEU A 133 20.90 9.28 6.52
C LEU A 133 22.35 8.76 6.52
N THR A 134 23.13 9.14 7.53
CA THR A 134 24.43 8.53 7.82
C THR A 134 24.24 7.12 8.37
N PRO A 135 25.27 6.24 8.36
CA PRO A 135 25.19 4.92 9.01
C PRO A 135 24.71 4.97 10.46
N ARG A 136 24.96 6.07 11.18
CA ARG A 136 24.48 6.30 12.54
C ARG A 136 22.98 6.61 12.57
N GLY A 137 22.48 7.40 11.63
CA GLY A 137 21.05 7.68 11.45
C GLY A 137 20.22 6.43 11.12
N TRP A 138 20.79 5.48 10.37
CA TRP A 138 20.13 4.19 10.07
C TRP A 138 20.01 3.26 11.29
N ARG A 139 20.96 3.34 12.23
CA ARG A 139 21.05 2.42 13.38
C ARG A 139 20.23 2.87 14.57
N THR A 140 19.68 4.08 14.55
CA THR A 140 18.86 4.56 15.65
C THR A 140 17.47 3.93 15.60
N PRO A 141 17.05 3.19 16.65
CA PRO A 141 15.70 2.68 16.71
C PRO A 141 14.73 3.86 16.71
N THR A 142 13.80 3.86 15.76
CA THR A 142 12.60 4.70 15.87
C THR A 142 11.99 4.46 17.24
N PRO A 143 11.69 5.52 18.04
CA PRO A 143 11.00 5.32 19.30
C PRO A 143 9.73 4.52 19.00
N SER A 144 9.50 3.45 19.77
CA SER A 144 8.30 2.63 19.59
C SER A 144 7.10 3.54 19.53
N ALA A 145 6.20 3.29 18.58
CA ALA A 145 4.97 4.04 18.40
C ALA A 145 4.22 4.05 19.73
N ARG A 146 4.43 5.09 20.54
CA ARG A 146 3.62 5.35 21.71
C ARG A 146 2.22 5.58 21.16
N SER A 147 1.29 4.80 21.66
CA SER A 147 -0.13 4.78 21.34
C SER A 147 -0.62 6.17 20.92
N CYS A 148 -0.76 6.41 19.63
CA CYS A 148 -1.59 7.51 19.16
C CYS A 148 -3.00 7.19 19.63
N SER A 149 -3.53 7.95 20.58
CA SER A 149 -4.96 7.87 20.92
C SER A 149 -5.76 8.20 19.65
N PRO A 150 -6.78 7.42 19.27
CA PRO A 150 -7.65 7.78 18.16
C PRO A 150 -8.27 9.16 18.44
N ARG A 151 -7.96 10.15 17.60
CA ARG A 151 -8.73 11.39 17.55
C ARG A 151 -9.98 11.11 16.70
N PRO A 152 -11.16 11.60 17.09
CA PRO A 152 -12.36 11.40 16.30
C PRO A 152 -12.19 11.98 14.90
N CYS A 153 -12.64 11.23 13.90
CA CYS A 153 -12.71 11.66 12.51
C CYS A 153 -13.54 12.94 12.42
N GLY A 154 -12.99 13.97 11.78
CA GLY A 154 -13.73 15.19 11.44
C GLY A 154 -14.90 14.89 10.48
N PRO A 155 -15.82 15.86 10.28
CA PRO A 155 -17.03 15.67 9.51
C PRO A 155 -16.77 15.21 8.06
N PRO A 156 -17.75 14.53 7.42
CA PRO A 156 -17.68 14.16 6.01
C PRO A 156 -17.55 15.40 5.10
N TRP A 157 -16.78 15.26 4.03
CA TRP A 157 -16.55 16.31 3.04
C TRP A 157 -17.79 16.45 2.12
N PRO A 158 -18.19 17.66 1.70
CA PRO A 158 -19.23 17.82 0.69
C PRO A 158 -18.75 17.29 -0.67
N PRO A 159 -19.58 16.61 -1.47
CA PRO A 159 -19.14 16.05 -2.75
C PRO A 159 -18.54 17.14 -3.64
N THR A 160 -17.30 16.95 -4.09
CA THR A 160 -16.71 17.78 -5.15
C THR A 160 -17.45 17.47 -6.44
N SER A 161 -18.35 18.38 -6.82
CA SER A 161 -18.98 18.41 -8.13
C SER A 161 -17.95 18.69 -9.21
N GLY A 162 -17.82 17.76 -10.17
CA GLY A 162 -17.07 17.94 -11.41
C GLY A 162 -15.95 16.91 -11.62
N SER A 163 -16.30 15.65 -11.91
CA SER A 163 -15.34 14.69 -12.45
C SER A 163 -15.45 14.66 -13.97
N GLU A 164 -14.56 15.38 -14.65
CA GLU A 164 -14.25 15.07 -16.04
C GLU A 164 -13.51 13.73 -16.05
N THR A 165 -14.07 12.70 -16.69
CA THR A 165 -13.51 11.34 -16.75
C THR A 165 -12.26 11.34 -17.62
N ARG A 166 -11.13 11.68 -17.01
CA ARG A 166 -9.80 11.50 -17.59
C ARG A 166 -9.31 10.09 -17.23
N PRO A 167 -8.64 9.38 -18.15
CA PRO A 167 -8.00 8.09 -17.86
C PRO A 167 -7.15 8.20 -16.59
N MET A 168 -7.37 7.31 -15.63
CA MET A 168 -6.57 7.25 -14.41
C MET A 168 -5.56 6.11 -14.47
N ASP A 169 -4.41 6.35 -13.82
CA ASP A 169 -3.41 5.33 -13.54
C ASP A 169 -3.68 4.74 -12.16
N LEU A 170 -4.08 3.47 -12.11
CA LEU A 170 -4.46 2.82 -10.86
C LEU A 170 -3.55 1.63 -10.54
N THR A 171 -2.90 1.67 -9.38
CA THR A 171 -2.18 0.52 -8.84
C THR A 171 -3.07 -0.24 -7.87
N LEU A 172 -3.32 -1.52 -8.16
CA LEU A 172 -4.10 -2.41 -7.32
C LEU A 172 -3.21 -3.49 -6.71
N LEU A 173 -3.20 -3.52 -5.37
CA LEU A 173 -2.65 -4.66 -4.63
C LEU A 173 -3.80 -5.65 -4.38
N TYR A 174 -3.91 -6.63 -5.25
CA TYR A 174 -4.89 -7.70 -5.05
C TYR A 174 -4.32 -8.77 -4.13
N ARG A 175 -4.96 -8.88 -2.98
CA ARG A 175 -4.77 -9.97 -2.03
C ARG A 175 -5.89 -10.99 -2.25
N GLY A 176 -7.14 -10.55 -2.41
CA GLY A 176 -8.32 -11.42 -2.49
C GLY A 176 -8.86 -11.81 -1.11
N PRO A 177 -9.93 -12.62 -1.02
CA PRO A 177 -10.47 -13.08 0.27
C PRO A 177 -9.47 -13.93 1.06
N LEU A 178 -8.58 -14.66 0.36
CA LEU A 178 -7.46 -15.46 0.90
C LEU A 178 -7.78 -16.16 2.22
N ALA A 179 -8.80 -17.01 2.22
CA ALA A 179 -8.82 -18.10 3.19
C ALA A 179 -7.70 -19.10 2.85
N SER A 180 -7.46 -19.34 1.56
CA SER A 180 -6.41 -20.24 1.10
C SER A 180 -5.05 -19.57 0.89
N CYS A 181 -4.02 -20.14 1.49
CA CYS A 181 -2.61 -19.86 1.19
C CYS A 181 -1.79 -21.13 1.36
N ASP A 182 -1.22 -21.62 0.27
CA ASP A 182 -0.41 -22.83 0.23
C ASP A 182 1.11 -22.55 0.27
N TYR A 183 1.49 -21.31 0.59
CA TYR A 183 2.90 -20.92 0.71
C TYR A 183 3.45 -21.38 2.06
N ASP A 184 4.45 -22.26 2.08
CA ASP A 184 5.09 -22.77 3.29
C ASP A 184 5.93 -21.68 3.98
N CYS A 185 5.26 -20.76 4.69
CA CYS A 185 5.90 -19.74 5.50
C CYS A 185 5.62 -20.01 6.99
N PRO A 186 6.66 -20.24 7.82
CA PRO A 186 6.50 -20.61 9.22
C PRO A 186 5.83 -19.51 10.07
N TYR A 187 5.83 -18.28 9.57
CA TYR A 187 5.24 -17.11 10.22
C TYR A 187 3.93 -16.64 9.55
N CYS A 188 3.51 -17.26 8.44
CA CYS A 188 2.32 -16.83 7.72
C CYS A 188 1.06 -17.38 8.41
N PRO A 189 0.11 -16.53 8.82
CA PRO A 189 -1.13 -16.97 9.44
C PRO A 189 -2.05 -17.72 8.48
N PHE A 190 -1.90 -17.47 7.17
CA PHE A 190 -2.69 -18.08 6.10
C PHE A 190 -2.16 -19.47 5.68
N ALA A 191 -0.86 -19.72 5.84
CA ALA A 191 -0.15 -20.93 5.40
C ALA A 191 -0.46 -22.21 6.20
N LYS A 192 -1.28 -22.10 7.25
CA LYS A 192 -1.41 -23.14 8.29
C LYS A 192 -2.75 -23.87 8.29
N ARG A 193 -3.58 -23.67 7.25
CA ARG A 193 -4.82 -24.42 7.04
C ARG A 193 -4.73 -25.24 5.76
N ARG A 194 -5.39 -26.39 5.79
CA ARG A 194 -5.75 -27.11 4.58
C ARG A 194 -7.16 -26.68 4.20
N ASP A 195 -7.29 -25.94 3.13
CA ASP A 195 -8.58 -25.42 2.72
C ASP A 195 -9.50 -26.51 2.20
N SER A 196 -10.80 -26.33 2.43
CA SER A 196 -11.80 -27.21 1.84
C SER A 196 -11.86 -27.00 0.33
N ARG A 197 -12.30 -28.03 -0.40
CA ARG A 197 -12.52 -27.91 -1.85
C ARG A 197 -13.54 -26.82 -2.20
N GLU A 198 -14.49 -26.55 -1.31
CA GLU A 198 -15.47 -25.49 -1.47
C GLU A 198 -14.83 -24.11 -1.33
N GLN A 199 -13.98 -23.92 -0.32
CA GLN A 199 -13.23 -22.67 -0.12
C GLN A 199 -12.34 -22.35 -1.32
N LEU A 200 -11.62 -23.36 -1.85
CA LEU A 200 -10.78 -23.20 -3.04
C LEU A 200 -11.57 -22.84 -4.30
N ARG A 201 -12.80 -23.36 -4.44
CA ARG A 201 -13.70 -22.98 -5.54
C ARG A 201 -14.20 -21.55 -5.40
N ALA A 202 -14.55 -21.14 -4.18
CA ALA A 202 -14.98 -19.77 -3.90
C ALA A 202 -13.84 -18.75 -4.16
N ASP A 203 -12.62 -19.04 -3.70
CA ASP A 203 -11.44 -18.20 -3.94
C ASP A 203 -11.14 -18.07 -5.44
N ARG A 204 -11.22 -19.18 -6.20
CA ARG A 204 -11.11 -19.18 -7.67
C ARG A 204 -12.16 -18.29 -8.33
N ALA A 205 -13.44 -18.46 -7.95
CA ALA A 205 -14.52 -17.66 -8.51
C ALA A 205 -14.34 -16.16 -8.21
N CYS A 206 -13.78 -15.81 -7.05
CA CYS A 206 -13.45 -14.40 -6.74
C CYS A 206 -12.34 -13.86 -7.63
N LEU A 207 -11.30 -14.66 -7.87
CA LEU A 207 -10.21 -14.29 -8.76
C LEU A 207 -10.68 -14.13 -10.21
N GLU A 208 -11.51 -15.04 -10.70
CA GLU A 208 -12.10 -14.98 -12.05
C GLU A 208 -12.94 -13.71 -12.22
N ARG A 209 -13.82 -13.40 -11.26
CA ARG A 209 -14.59 -12.14 -11.29
C ARG A 209 -13.70 -10.90 -11.29
N PHE A 210 -12.59 -10.91 -10.54
CA PHE A 210 -11.64 -9.80 -10.53
C PHE A 210 -10.91 -9.66 -11.87
N ALA A 211 -10.51 -10.78 -12.48
CA ALA A 211 -9.86 -10.79 -13.79
C ALA A 211 -10.81 -10.27 -14.88
N ASP A 212 -12.05 -10.76 -14.92
CA ASP A 212 -13.09 -10.31 -15.85
C ASP A 212 -13.32 -8.80 -15.71
N TRP A 213 -13.42 -8.30 -14.47
CA TRP A 213 -13.56 -6.87 -14.20
C TRP A 213 -12.34 -6.08 -14.71
N ALA A 214 -11.12 -6.55 -14.44
CA ALA A 214 -9.89 -5.87 -14.84
C ALA A 214 -9.73 -5.83 -16.36
N GLU A 215 -10.11 -6.89 -17.07
CA GLU A 215 -10.11 -6.95 -18.54
C GLU A 215 -11.15 -6.00 -19.16
N ALA A 216 -12.30 -5.82 -18.49
CA ALA A 216 -13.32 -4.88 -18.93
C ALA A 216 -12.90 -3.39 -18.77
N GLN A 217 -11.87 -3.09 -17.96
CA GLN A 217 -11.38 -1.72 -17.79
C GLN A 217 -10.52 -1.30 -18.99
N THR A 218 -11.14 -0.55 -19.91
CA THR A 218 -10.48 -0.04 -21.12
C THR A 218 -10.22 1.47 -21.09
N ALA A 219 -10.87 2.18 -20.17
CA ALA A 219 -10.72 3.63 -20.00
C ALA A 219 -9.51 4.01 -19.12
N ASP A 220 -9.12 3.12 -18.20
CA ASP A 220 -8.08 3.35 -17.20
C ASP A 220 -6.88 2.42 -17.42
N ARG A 221 -5.70 2.83 -16.95
CA ARG A 221 -4.48 2.01 -16.98
C ARG A 221 -4.30 1.34 -15.62
N LEU A 222 -4.40 0.00 -15.61
CA LEU A 222 -4.27 -0.79 -14.39
C LEU A 222 -2.87 -1.41 -14.24
N SER A 223 -2.25 -1.20 -13.08
CA SER A 223 -1.07 -1.92 -12.62
C SER A 223 -1.46 -2.88 -11.51
N LEU A 224 -1.40 -4.18 -11.76
CA LEU A 224 -1.86 -5.21 -10.82
C LEU A 224 -0.69 -5.89 -10.12
N LEU A 225 -0.69 -5.87 -8.79
CA LEU A 225 0.22 -6.65 -7.97
C LEU A 225 -0.56 -7.69 -7.18
N PHE A 226 -0.40 -8.95 -7.55
CA PHE A 226 -0.85 -10.07 -6.76
C PHE A 226 0.12 -10.29 -5.59
N THR A 227 -0.36 -10.11 -4.36
CA THR A 227 0.44 -10.47 -3.18
C THR A 227 0.18 -11.94 -2.89
N PRO A 228 1.20 -12.82 -2.94
CA PRO A 228 0.99 -14.25 -2.93
C PRO A 228 0.25 -14.72 -1.68
N GLY A 229 -0.94 -15.23 -1.92
CA GLY A 229 -1.57 -16.32 -1.16
C GLY A 229 -2.12 -17.42 -2.07
N ALA A 230 -1.82 -17.45 -3.37
CA ALA A 230 -2.17 -18.58 -4.21
C ALA A 230 -1.14 -18.68 -5.33
N ARG A 231 -0.73 -19.91 -5.60
CA ARG A 231 0.05 -20.32 -6.76
C ARG A 231 -0.34 -19.50 -8.00
N ALA A 232 0.62 -18.76 -8.54
CA ALA A 232 0.51 -18.15 -9.85
C ALA A 232 0.12 -19.24 -10.87
N TRP A 233 -0.90 -18.94 -11.65
CA TRP A 233 -1.43 -19.73 -12.75
C TRP A 233 -0.34 -20.54 -13.49
N SER A 234 -0.36 -21.86 -13.34
CA SER A 234 0.30 -22.79 -14.25
C SER A 234 -0.78 -23.29 -15.21
N ALA A 235 -0.71 -22.91 -16.48
CA ALA A 235 -1.61 -23.41 -17.52
C ALA A 235 -1.44 -24.95 -17.71
N PRO A 236 -2.44 -25.67 -18.24
CA PRO A 236 -2.41 -27.12 -18.37
C PRO A 236 -1.61 -27.58 -19.59
N GLY A 237 -0.75 -28.59 -19.41
CA GLY A 237 -0.03 -29.31 -20.46
C GLY A 237 1.39 -29.64 -19.99
N THR A 238 1.84 -30.87 -19.87
CA THR A 238 1.37 -32.17 -20.34
C THR A 238 1.72 -33.22 -19.28
N ALA A 239 0.87 -34.24 -19.17
CA ALA A 239 1.12 -35.39 -18.31
C ALA A 239 2.34 -36.21 -18.77
N THR A 240 2.90 -36.93 -17.79
CA THR A 240 3.56 -38.25 -17.85
C THR A 240 5.08 -38.29 -17.98
N PRO A 241 5.74 -39.31 -17.37
CA PRO A 241 5.58 -39.85 -16.01
C PRO A 241 6.72 -39.42 -15.07
#